data_AF-A0A7C1MBV2-F1
#
_entry.id   AF-A0A7C1MBV2-F1
#
_cell.length_a   1.000
_cell.length_b   1.000
_cell.length_c   1.000
_cell.angle_alpha   90.00
_cell.angle_beta   90.00
_cell.angle_gamma   90.00
#
_symmetry.space_group_name_H-M   'P 1'
#
loop_
_entity.id
_entity.type
_entity.pdbx_description
1 polymer ?
#
loop_
_entity_poly.entity_id
_entity_poly.type
_entity_poly.pdbx_seq_one_letter_code
_entity_poly.pdbx_strand_id
1 'polypeptide(L)'
;MRRGIFILVIAFLSLNLAGQNAERKMVEFSPDFRFNDGIFLTFEQVKENNPISKAKILTSAEYNARDFFKQVFENDEIYFYDAMGIRQAVTKEDIWGYSRNGILYVQIQGGFNRITYVGNICHFVADITTYDRRYYGSPYNYYDPYYSPYSYNYYSPYYSPYYMPYRPTTVSRNELVQYMIEFETGKLIEYDIKNVGLLLMKDPELYDEFMQLSRRKKKQMMFLYLRKYNEKHPLYLPE
;
A
#
# COMPACT_ATOMS: atom_id res chain seq x y z
N MET A 1 -67.80 -39.68 31.37
CA MET A 1 -66.41 -39.88 30.91
C MET A 1 -66.13 -38.93 29.76
N ARG A 2 -65.35 -37.88 29.97
CA ARG A 2 -64.86 -37.01 28.88
C ARG A 2 -63.39 -36.70 29.16
N ARG A 3 -62.51 -37.34 28.40
CA ARG A 3 -61.07 -37.04 28.37
C ARG A 3 -60.89 -35.84 27.43
N GLY A 4 -60.52 -34.69 27.96
CA GLY A 4 -60.02 -33.56 27.18
C GLY A 4 -58.50 -33.58 27.21
N ILE A 5 -57.87 -33.93 26.10
CA ILE A 5 -56.42 -33.82 25.91
C ILE A 5 -56.17 -32.40 25.39
N PHE A 6 -55.46 -31.58 26.16
CA PHE A 6 -54.93 -30.30 25.67
C PHE A 6 -53.64 -30.58 24.89
N ILE A 7 -53.67 -30.37 23.58
CA ILE A 7 -52.47 -30.34 22.74
C ILE A 7 -52.02 -28.89 22.65
N LEU A 8 -50.86 -28.59 23.23
CA LEU A 8 -50.21 -27.29 23.16
C LEU A 8 -49.34 -27.27 21.90
N VAL A 9 -49.83 -26.62 20.84
CA VAL A 9 -49.09 -26.44 19.58
C VAL A 9 -48.12 -25.27 19.77
N ILE A 10 -46.85 -25.59 20.01
CA ILE A 10 -45.76 -24.60 19.96
C ILE A 10 -45.43 -24.39 18.48
N ALA A 11 -45.91 -23.29 17.91
CA ALA A 11 -45.48 -22.82 16.59
C ALA A 11 -44.05 -22.30 16.71
N PHE A 12 -43.09 -23.08 16.22
CA PHE A 12 -41.73 -22.60 15.95
C PHE A 12 -41.82 -21.58 14.82
N LEU A 13 -41.83 -20.29 15.16
CA LEU A 13 -41.55 -19.21 14.23
C LEU A 13 -40.06 -19.32 13.86
N SER A 14 -39.76 -19.82 12.67
CA SER A 14 -38.46 -19.71 12.05
C SER A 14 -38.22 -18.23 11.74
N LEU A 15 -37.67 -17.50 12.70
CA LEU A 15 -37.06 -16.20 12.49
C LEU A 15 -35.87 -16.41 11.55
N ASN A 16 -36.10 -16.21 10.26
CA ASN A 16 -35.02 -15.93 9.32
C ASN A 16 -34.38 -14.61 9.76
N LEU A 17 -33.35 -14.70 10.60
CA LEU A 17 -32.40 -13.63 10.81
C LEU A 17 -31.63 -13.45 9.51
N ALA A 18 -32.23 -12.76 8.54
CA ALA A 18 -31.48 -12.09 7.50
C ALA A 18 -30.74 -10.96 8.21
N GLY A 19 -29.49 -11.22 8.62
CA GLY A 19 -28.58 -10.15 8.98
C GLY A 19 -28.54 -9.20 7.80
N GLN A 20 -29.07 -7.99 7.98
CA GLN A 20 -28.91 -6.90 7.03
C GLN A 20 -27.43 -6.54 7.03
N ASN A 21 -26.64 -7.22 6.20
CA ASN A 21 -25.45 -6.58 5.67
C ASN A 21 -25.99 -5.43 4.84
N ALA A 22 -26.06 -4.23 5.44
CA ALA A 22 -26.29 -3.01 4.69
C ALA A 22 -25.29 -3.04 3.53
N GLU A 23 -25.81 -3.15 2.32
CA GLU A 23 -24.99 -3.23 1.10
C GLU A 23 -24.16 -1.94 1.09
N ARG A 24 -22.88 -2.05 1.44
CA ARG A 24 -22.00 -0.88 1.53
C ARG A 24 -21.90 -0.33 0.11
N LYS A 25 -22.18 0.96 -0.02
CA LYS A 25 -22.10 1.64 -1.31
C LYS A 25 -20.64 1.59 -1.76
N MET A 26 -20.40 0.84 -2.84
CA MET A 26 -19.09 0.80 -3.48
C MET A 26 -18.99 1.97 -4.44
N VAL A 27 -17.88 2.70 -4.40
CA VAL A 27 -17.57 3.80 -5.30
C VAL A 27 -16.31 3.47 -6.09
N GLU A 28 -16.28 3.89 -7.35
CA GLU A 28 -15.09 3.84 -8.15
C GLU A 28 -14.01 4.74 -7.52
N PHE A 29 -12.80 4.21 -7.38
CA PHE A 29 -11.66 4.97 -6.88
C PHE A 29 -11.33 6.11 -7.85
N SER A 30 -11.20 7.30 -7.30
CA SER A 30 -10.72 8.49 -8.00
C SER A 30 -9.61 9.15 -7.20
N PRO A 31 -8.81 10.05 -7.80
CA PRO A 31 -7.83 10.84 -7.05
C PRO A 31 -8.42 11.68 -5.91
N ASP A 32 -9.75 11.90 -5.92
CA ASP A 32 -10.48 12.61 -4.87
C ASP A 32 -10.96 11.70 -3.75
N PHE A 33 -10.91 10.37 -3.93
CA PHE A 33 -11.18 9.41 -2.87
C PHE A 33 -10.24 9.64 -1.68
N ARG A 34 -10.77 9.51 -0.46
CA ARG A 34 -10.03 9.67 0.79
C ARG A 34 -10.24 8.44 1.64
N PHE A 35 -9.15 7.74 1.95
CA PHE A 35 -9.19 6.64 2.91
C PHE A 35 -9.52 7.17 4.31
N ASN A 36 -10.24 6.39 5.11
CA ASN A 36 -10.48 6.72 6.50
C ASN A 36 -9.14 6.81 7.25
N ASP A 37 -9.01 7.80 8.13
CA ASP A 37 -7.79 8.07 8.86
C ASP A 37 -7.62 7.06 10.01
N GLY A 38 -6.45 6.41 10.08
CA GLY A 38 -6.17 5.41 11.11
C GLY A 38 -5.11 4.40 10.70
N ILE A 39 -4.92 3.38 11.54
CA ILE A 39 -3.95 2.30 11.32
C ILE A 39 -4.67 1.09 10.71
N PHE A 40 -4.11 0.55 9.64
CA PHE A 40 -4.54 -0.71 9.03
C PHE A 40 -3.59 -1.82 9.47
N LEU A 41 -4.10 -2.79 10.23
CA LEU A 41 -3.35 -3.97 10.64
C LEU A 41 -3.17 -4.95 9.47
N THR A 42 -4.24 -5.14 8.70
CA THR A 42 -4.27 -6.10 7.58
C THR A 42 -4.69 -5.42 6.29
N PHE A 43 -4.37 -6.05 5.16
CA PHE A 43 -4.78 -5.55 3.86
C PHE A 43 -6.31 -5.60 3.66
N GLU A 44 -7.00 -6.57 4.27
CA GLU A 44 -8.46 -6.63 4.27
C GLU A 44 -9.09 -5.35 4.84
N GLN A 45 -8.50 -4.76 5.89
CA GLN A 45 -8.98 -3.50 6.43
C GLN A 45 -8.84 -2.34 5.44
N VAL A 46 -7.84 -2.39 4.54
CA VAL A 46 -7.64 -1.40 3.47
C VAL A 46 -8.72 -1.54 2.41
N LYS A 47 -9.00 -2.78 1.98
CA LYS A 47 -10.08 -3.07 1.02
C LYS A 47 -11.43 -2.62 1.55
N GLU A 48 -11.65 -2.78 2.85
CA GLU A 48 -12.87 -2.38 3.55
C GLU A 48 -12.86 -0.91 3.99
N ASN A 49 -11.79 -0.15 3.71
CA ASN A 49 -11.58 1.22 4.17
C ASN A 49 -11.89 1.42 5.68
N ASN A 50 -11.56 0.43 6.51
CA ASN A 50 -11.95 0.34 7.91
C ASN A 50 -10.73 0.21 8.83
N PRO A 51 -9.99 1.29 9.06
CA PRO A 51 -8.83 1.29 9.95
C PRO A 51 -9.23 1.35 11.43
N ILE A 52 -8.25 1.09 12.29
CA ILE A 52 -8.30 1.52 13.68
C ILE A 52 -8.19 3.06 13.70
N SER A 53 -9.32 3.71 13.95
CA SER A 53 -9.41 5.18 14.05
C SER A 53 -8.48 5.72 15.13
N LYS A 54 -7.96 6.95 14.93
CA LYS A 54 -7.11 7.66 15.91
C LYS A 54 -7.67 7.66 17.33
N ALA A 55 -8.99 7.81 17.48
CA ALA A 55 -9.66 7.88 18.78
C ALA A 55 -9.60 6.57 19.59
N LYS A 56 -9.30 5.45 18.94
CA LYS A 56 -9.16 4.13 19.60
C LYS A 56 -7.72 3.84 19.99
N ILE A 57 -6.75 4.65 19.58
CA ILE A 57 -5.33 4.46 19.86
C ILE A 57 -5.02 5.04 21.24
N LEU A 58 -4.40 4.22 22.10
CA LEU A 58 -3.94 4.63 23.42
C LEU A 58 -2.53 5.21 23.25
N THR A 59 -2.43 6.54 23.28
CA THR A 59 -1.16 7.24 23.14
C THR A 59 -1.18 8.55 23.93
N SER A 60 -0.01 9.02 24.35
CA SER A 60 0.17 10.37 24.90
C SER A 60 0.28 11.45 23.81
N ALA A 61 0.34 11.05 22.53
CA ALA A 61 0.40 11.98 21.41
C ALA A 61 -0.88 12.84 21.33
N GLU A 62 -0.71 14.12 21.01
CA GLU A 62 -1.85 15.02 20.83
C GLU A 62 -2.65 14.64 19.57
N TYR A 63 -3.96 14.45 19.72
CA TYR A 63 -4.85 13.93 18.67
C TYR A 63 -4.79 14.72 17.35
N ASN A 64 -4.65 16.04 17.42
CA ASN A 64 -4.62 16.93 16.25
C ASN A 64 -3.19 17.24 15.76
N ALA A 65 -2.16 16.66 16.36
CA ALA A 65 -0.78 16.90 15.97
C ALA A 65 -0.54 16.43 14.54
N ARG A 66 0.17 17.26 13.75
CA ARG A 66 0.53 16.92 12.36
C ARG A 66 1.36 15.63 12.28
N ASP A 67 2.17 15.40 13.29
CA ASP A 67 3.07 14.27 13.47
C ASP A 67 2.50 13.19 14.41
N PHE A 68 1.19 13.19 14.69
CA PHE A 68 0.51 12.19 15.53
C PHE A 68 0.98 10.74 15.24
N PHE A 69 0.91 10.30 13.99
CA PHE A 69 1.32 8.93 13.63
C PHE A 69 2.82 8.70 13.80
N LYS A 70 3.65 9.73 13.60
CA LYS A 70 5.08 9.60 13.85
C LYS A 70 5.33 9.31 15.33
N GLN A 71 4.69 10.05 16.23
CA GLN A 71 4.77 9.84 17.68
C GLN A 71 4.18 8.49 18.11
N VAL A 72 3.08 8.04 17.49
CA VAL A 72 2.52 6.70 17.74
C VAL A 72 3.53 5.61 17.39
N PHE A 73 4.18 5.72 16.23
CA PHE A 73 5.14 4.72 15.72
C PHE A 73 6.58 4.90 16.23
N GLU A 74 6.82 5.81 17.17
CA GLU A 74 8.07 5.90 17.94
C GLU A 74 8.15 4.81 19.01
N ASN A 75 7.00 4.28 19.44
CA ASN A 75 6.93 3.12 20.33
C ASN A 75 6.91 1.84 19.49
N ASP A 76 7.60 0.79 19.97
CA ASP A 76 7.62 -0.51 19.32
C ASP A 76 6.27 -1.23 19.42
N GLU A 77 5.54 -0.99 20.51
CA GLU A 77 4.19 -1.51 20.74
C GLU A 77 3.15 -0.38 20.68
N ILE A 78 2.07 -0.65 19.97
CA ILE A 78 0.94 0.27 19.80
C ILE A 78 -0.28 -0.36 20.44
N TYR A 79 -0.86 0.36 21.40
CA TYR A 79 -2.03 -0.08 22.14
C TYR A 79 -3.30 0.57 21.57
N PHE A 80 -4.38 -0.21 21.43
CA PHE A 80 -5.67 0.31 20.96
C PHE A 80 -6.84 -0.46 21.58
N TYR A 81 -8.04 0.11 21.54
CA TYR A 81 -9.27 -0.61 21.87
C TYR A 81 -9.89 -1.24 20.63
N ASP A 82 -10.22 -2.53 20.69
CA ASP A 82 -10.94 -3.22 19.63
C ASP A 82 -12.43 -2.85 19.59
N ALA A 83 -13.20 -3.51 18.72
CA ALA A 83 -14.64 -3.28 18.57
C ALA A 83 -15.45 -3.62 19.85
N MET A 84 -14.93 -4.47 20.73
CA MET A 84 -15.56 -4.85 21.99
C MET A 84 -15.09 -3.98 23.17
N GLY A 85 -14.20 -3.01 22.93
CA GLY A 85 -13.60 -2.16 23.96
C GLY A 85 -12.50 -2.86 24.74
N ILE A 86 -11.97 -3.98 24.26
CA ILE A 86 -10.87 -4.69 24.90
C ILE A 86 -9.55 -4.08 24.42
N ARG A 87 -8.62 -3.87 25.35
CA ARG A 87 -7.28 -3.34 25.03
C ARG A 87 -6.47 -4.42 24.32
N GLN A 88 -5.99 -4.08 23.13
CA GLN A 88 -5.09 -4.87 22.30
C GLN A 88 -3.73 -4.17 22.20
N ALA A 89 -2.72 -4.95 21.83
CA ALA A 89 -1.37 -4.47 21.52
C ALA A 89 -0.94 -5.08 20.18
N VAL A 90 -0.22 -4.30 19.38
CA VAL A 90 0.37 -4.74 18.12
C VAL A 90 1.77 -4.16 17.98
N THR A 91 2.69 -4.90 17.40
CA THR A 91 4.02 -4.38 17.09
C THR A 91 3.97 -3.52 15.82
N LYS A 92 4.93 -2.61 15.66
CA LYS A 92 5.04 -1.79 14.46
C LYS A 92 5.26 -2.63 13.19
N GLU A 93 5.92 -3.77 13.31
CA GLU A 93 6.24 -4.69 12.22
C GLU A 93 5.01 -5.45 11.72
N ASP A 94 4.03 -5.68 12.59
CA ASP A 94 2.78 -6.39 12.27
C ASP A 94 1.70 -5.49 11.64
N ILE A 95 2.00 -4.19 11.46
CA ILE A 95 1.10 -3.23 10.84
C ILE A 95 1.30 -3.22 9.33
N TRP A 96 0.23 -3.42 8.57
CA TRP A 96 0.26 -3.27 7.11
C TRP A 96 0.54 -1.82 6.69
N GLY A 97 -0.11 -0.84 7.32
CA GLY A 97 0.00 0.56 6.93
C GLY A 97 -0.89 1.49 7.74
N TYR A 98 -0.99 2.75 7.31
CA TYR A 98 -1.90 3.72 7.89
C TYR A 98 -2.38 4.72 6.84
N SER A 99 -3.46 5.43 7.12
CA SER A 99 -3.89 6.59 6.34
C SER A 99 -3.88 7.86 7.19
N ARG A 100 -3.42 8.96 6.60
CA ARG A 100 -3.50 10.29 7.18
C ARG A 100 -3.97 11.29 6.13
N ASN A 101 -5.01 12.06 6.46
CA ASN A 101 -5.68 12.99 5.56
C ASN A 101 -6.12 12.30 4.26
N GLY A 102 -6.57 11.05 4.35
CA GLY A 102 -6.98 10.26 3.19
C GLY A 102 -5.88 9.70 2.31
N ILE A 103 -4.61 9.90 2.66
CA ILE A 103 -3.46 9.38 1.92
C ILE A 103 -2.95 8.11 2.58
N LEU A 104 -2.83 7.05 1.79
CA LEU A 104 -2.39 5.73 2.24
C LEU A 104 -0.86 5.60 2.28
N TYR A 105 -0.36 5.02 3.37
CA TYR A 105 1.05 4.70 3.60
C TYR A 105 1.16 3.22 3.95
N VAL A 106 2.15 2.53 3.37
CA VAL A 106 2.40 1.10 3.57
C VAL A 106 3.71 0.89 4.31
N GLN A 107 3.74 -0.11 5.19
CA GLN A 107 4.93 -0.51 5.91
C GLN A 107 5.84 -1.34 5.00
N ILE A 108 7.12 -0.97 4.95
CA ILE A 108 8.19 -1.75 4.31
C ILE A 108 9.41 -1.67 5.23
N GLN A 109 9.90 -2.82 5.72
CA GLN A 109 11.09 -2.92 6.58
C GLN A 109 11.08 -1.97 7.80
N GLY A 110 9.91 -1.78 8.44
CA GLY A 110 9.76 -0.88 9.59
C GLY A 110 9.58 0.60 9.23
N GLY A 111 9.78 0.97 7.96
CA GLY A 111 9.51 2.31 7.43
C GLY A 111 8.12 2.40 6.81
N PHE A 112 7.47 3.56 6.93
CA PHE A 112 6.19 3.80 6.25
C PHE A 112 6.37 4.69 5.02
N ASN A 113 5.91 4.20 3.87
CA ASN A 113 6.11 4.83 2.57
C ASN A 113 4.76 5.16 1.94
N ARG A 114 4.65 6.35 1.35
CA ARG A 114 3.40 6.79 0.71
C ARG A 114 3.12 5.95 -0.53
N ILE A 115 1.90 5.44 -0.66
CA ILE A 115 1.45 4.87 -1.93
C ILE A 115 1.16 6.02 -2.91
N THR A 116 2.01 6.18 -3.92
CA THR A 116 1.96 7.34 -4.83
C THR A 116 0.86 7.23 -5.88
N TYR A 117 0.55 6.02 -6.32
CA TYR A 117 -0.49 5.74 -7.29
C TYR A 117 -1.33 4.55 -6.81
N VAL A 118 -2.65 4.78 -6.67
CA VAL A 118 -3.61 3.79 -6.17
C VAL A 118 -4.54 3.38 -7.32
N GLY A 119 -4.82 2.08 -7.40
CA GLY A 119 -5.72 1.46 -8.37
C GLY A 119 -5.70 -0.05 -8.14
N ASN A 120 -6.23 -0.85 -9.08
CA ASN A 120 -6.17 -2.31 -8.98
C ASN A 120 -4.72 -2.83 -8.96
N ILE A 121 -3.81 -2.07 -9.57
CA ILE A 121 -2.37 -2.17 -9.35
C ILE A 121 -1.90 -0.85 -8.74
N CYS A 122 -1.53 -0.88 -7.46
CA CYS A 122 -0.88 0.26 -6.82
C CYS A 122 0.60 0.32 -7.20
N HIS A 123 1.19 1.51 -7.20
CA HIS A 123 2.64 1.73 -7.41
C HIS A 123 3.18 2.77 -6.44
N PHE A 124 4.37 2.51 -5.91
CA PHE A 124 5.04 3.39 -4.95
C PHE A 124 6.55 3.19 -4.89
N VAL A 125 7.23 4.11 -4.21
CA VAL A 125 8.67 4.06 -3.92
C VAL A 125 8.85 3.90 -2.42
N ALA A 126 9.71 2.97 -2.02
CA ALA A 126 10.09 2.75 -0.63
C ALA A 126 11.60 2.88 -0.46
N ASP A 127 12.00 3.39 0.70
CA ASP A 127 13.41 3.40 1.11
C ASP A 127 13.72 2.10 1.85
N ILE A 128 14.63 1.29 1.32
CA ILE A 128 15.07 0.04 1.94
C ILE A 128 16.54 0.17 2.37
N THR A 129 16.87 -0.38 3.52
CA THR A 129 18.26 -0.40 3.99
C THR A 129 18.92 -1.69 3.53
N THR A 130 19.85 -1.60 2.59
CA THR A 130 20.67 -2.74 2.16
C THR A 130 22.02 -2.71 2.86
N TYR A 131 22.46 -3.86 3.34
CA TYR A 131 23.79 -4.04 3.93
C TYR A 131 24.73 -4.59 2.87
N ASP A 132 25.47 -3.71 2.19
CA ASP A 132 26.45 -4.15 1.22
C ASP A 132 27.75 -4.59 1.92
N ARG A 133 28.12 -5.86 1.71
CA ARG A 133 29.47 -6.39 1.92
C ARG A 133 30.05 -6.77 0.56
N ARG A 134 30.41 -5.84 -0.32
CA ARG A 134 31.60 -5.86 -1.21
C ARG A 134 31.59 -4.74 -2.26
N TYR A 135 32.62 -3.90 -2.16
CA TYR A 135 33.52 -3.42 -3.24
C TYR A 135 33.09 -3.54 -4.73
N TYR A 136 33.14 -2.39 -5.41
CA TYR A 136 33.31 -2.12 -6.85
C TYR A 136 32.08 -2.10 -7.78
N GLY A 137 31.74 -0.89 -8.26
CA GLY A 137 31.42 -0.65 -9.66
C GLY A 137 29.95 -0.38 -10.05
N SER A 138 29.60 0.90 -10.19
CA SER A 138 29.00 1.51 -11.41
C SER A 138 27.93 2.58 -11.07
N PRO A 139 28.20 3.87 -11.35
CA PRO A 139 27.30 4.98 -11.04
C PRO A 139 26.36 5.28 -12.22
N TYR A 140 25.57 4.30 -12.68
CA TYR A 140 24.58 4.56 -13.74
C TYR A 140 23.39 3.59 -13.64
N ASN A 141 22.39 3.95 -12.84
CA ASN A 141 20.99 3.56 -13.04
C ASN A 141 20.09 4.37 -12.09
N TYR A 142 20.09 5.70 -12.23
CA TYR A 142 19.03 6.52 -11.65
C TYR A 142 18.07 6.90 -12.78
N TYR A 143 16.95 6.17 -12.86
CA TYR A 143 15.83 6.49 -13.74
C TYR A 143 14.77 7.18 -12.89
N ASP A 144 14.76 8.51 -12.94
CA ASP A 144 13.75 9.36 -12.29
C ASP A 144 12.45 9.33 -13.14
N PRO A 145 11.32 8.79 -12.61
CA PRO A 145 10.06 8.68 -13.34
C PRO A 145 9.31 10.01 -13.54
N TYR A 146 9.78 11.15 -13.01
CA TYR A 146 9.09 12.44 -13.07
C TYR A 146 9.71 13.47 -14.02
N TYR A 147 10.64 13.08 -14.90
CA TYR A 147 11.30 14.05 -15.80
C TYR A 147 10.58 14.23 -17.15
N SER A 148 9.98 15.41 -17.33
CA SER A 148 9.37 15.90 -18.58
C SER A 148 10.43 16.13 -19.68
N PRO A 149 10.20 15.73 -20.94
CA PRO A 149 11.23 15.68 -21.98
C PRO A 149 11.39 17.00 -22.75
N TYR A 150 11.51 18.15 -22.08
CA TYR A 150 11.95 19.40 -22.71
C TYR A 150 12.65 20.30 -21.70
N SER A 151 13.98 20.16 -21.57
CA SER A 151 14.81 21.17 -20.93
C SER A 151 16.19 21.16 -21.56
N TYR A 152 16.53 22.30 -22.14
CA TYR A 152 17.73 22.55 -22.95
C TYR A 152 18.98 22.53 -22.07
N ASN A 153 20.02 21.89 -22.60
CA ASN A 153 21.35 21.74 -22.04
C ASN A 153 21.99 23.11 -21.76
N TYR A 154 22.45 23.37 -20.52
CA TYR A 154 23.39 24.46 -20.26
C TYR A 154 24.59 23.94 -19.46
N TYR A 155 25.73 24.08 -20.12
CA TYR A 155 27.09 23.75 -19.74
C TYR A 155 27.52 24.52 -18.48
N SER A 156 28.22 23.87 -17.54
CA SER A 156 29.10 24.58 -16.60
C SER A 156 30.36 23.75 -16.29
N PRO A 157 31.56 24.22 -16.67
CA PRO A 157 32.84 23.56 -16.39
C PRO A 157 33.46 24.04 -15.06
N TYR A 158 34.51 23.33 -14.61
CA TYR A 158 35.46 23.63 -13.51
C TYR A 158 35.16 23.03 -12.12
N TYR A 159 35.84 21.92 -11.77
CA TYR A 159 36.96 21.86 -10.81
C TYR A 159 37.29 20.38 -10.43
N SER A 160 38.58 20.06 -10.38
CA SER A 160 39.23 18.85 -9.79
C SER A 160 40.31 19.38 -8.80
N PRO A 161 41.00 18.65 -7.88
CA PRO A 161 41.15 17.20 -7.62
C PRO A 161 41.19 16.79 -6.11
N TYR A 162 41.31 15.48 -5.79
CA TYR A 162 42.32 14.86 -4.89
C TYR A 162 41.89 13.49 -4.34
N TYR A 163 42.79 12.52 -4.46
CA TYR A 163 42.71 11.11 -4.05
C TYR A 163 42.68 10.94 -2.51
N MET A 164 41.81 10.06 -2.00
CA MET A 164 41.77 9.65 -0.57
C MET A 164 41.71 8.10 -0.46
N PRO A 165 42.49 7.46 0.45
CA PRO A 165 42.60 6.00 0.54
C PRO A 165 41.39 5.34 1.25
N TYR A 166 40.78 4.35 0.61
CA TYR A 166 39.58 3.66 1.10
C TYR A 166 39.92 2.57 2.14
N ARG A 167 39.39 2.72 3.36
CA ARG A 167 39.17 1.61 4.32
C ARG A 167 37.82 0.96 3.98
N PRO A 168 37.69 -0.38 3.98
CA PRO A 168 36.41 -1.04 3.72
C PRO A 168 35.49 -0.86 4.94
N THR A 169 34.73 0.22 4.95
CA THR A 169 33.56 0.38 5.81
C THR A 169 32.42 -0.46 5.25
N THR A 170 31.76 -1.23 6.12
CA THR A 170 30.42 -1.74 5.82
C THR A 170 29.50 -0.53 5.85
N VAL A 171 29.11 -0.06 4.67
CA VAL A 171 28.22 1.09 4.52
C VAL A 171 26.83 0.53 4.29
N SER A 172 25.93 0.73 5.25
CA SER A 172 24.51 0.55 4.98
C SER A 172 24.10 1.61 3.97
N ARG A 173 23.53 1.20 2.84
CA ARG A 173 22.99 2.11 1.84
C ARG A 173 21.48 2.06 1.92
N ASN A 174 20.88 3.24 1.98
CA ASN A 174 19.46 3.40 1.76
C ASN A 174 19.25 3.44 0.24
N GLU A 175 18.49 2.50 -0.28
CA GLU A 175 18.17 2.36 -1.69
C GLU A 175 16.68 2.58 -1.90
N LEU A 176 16.35 3.49 -2.82
CA LEU A 176 14.97 3.71 -3.25
C LEU A 176 14.56 2.61 -4.21
N VAL A 177 13.67 1.73 -3.77
CA VAL A 177 13.12 0.64 -4.57
C VAL A 177 11.66 0.91 -4.89
N GLN A 178 11.27 0.61 -6.12
CA GLN A 178 9.91 0.75 -6.59
C GLN A 178 9.14 -0.56 -6.40
N TYR A 179 7.93 -0.46 -5.89
CA TYR A 179 7.06 -1.60 -5.60
C TYR A 179 5.68 -1.42 -6.24
N MET A 180 5.00 -2.55 -6.40
CA MET A 180 3.59 -2.63 -6.78
C MET A 180 2.83 -3.47 -5.76
N ILE A 181 1.55 -3.15 -5.57
CA ILE A 181 0.61 -4.01 -4.83
C ILE A 181 -0.53 -4.36 -5.77
N GLU A 182 -0.79 -5.66 -5.90
CA GLU A 182 -2.01 -6.15 -6.52
C GLU A 182 -3.17 -5.99 -5.53
N PHE A 183 -4.11 -5.09 -5.82
CA PHE A 183 -5.13 -4.69 -4.85
C PHE A 183 -6.14 -5.81 -4.54
N GLU A 184 -6.31 -6.77 -5.44
CA GLU A 184 -7.22 -7.90 -5.20
C GLU A 184 -6.74 -8.77 -4.03
N THR A 185 -5.43 -9.06 -4.00
CA THR A 185 -4.79 -10.04 -3.12
C THR A 185 -3.95 -9.41 -2.01
N GLY A 186 -3.58 -8.14 -2.14
CA GLY A 186 -2.62 -7.46 -1.27
C GLY A 186 -1.17 -7.84 -1.54
N LYS A 187 -0.89 -8.59 -2.62
CA LYS A 187 0.44 -9.09 -2.90
C LYS A 187 1.39 -7.96 -3.27
N LEU A 188 2.43 -7.79 -2.46
CA LEU A 188 3.54 -6.88 -2.71
C LEU A 188 4.57 -7.53 -3.64
N ILE A 189 4.94 -6.84 -4.72
CA ILE A 189 5.97 -7.28 -5.67
C ILE A 189 6.83 -6.10 -6.14
N GLU A 190 8.07 -6.38 -6.54
CA GLU A 190 8.97 -5.36 -7.08
C GLU A 190 8.51 -4.85 -8.45
N TYR A 191 8.75 -3.57 -8.71
CA TYR A 191 8.45 -2.95 -10.00
C TYR A 191 9.53 -3.24 -11.04
N ASP A 192 9.38 -4.37 -11.73
CA ASP A 192 10.24 -4.78 -12.83
C ASP A 192 9.42 -5.26 -14.05
N ILE A 193 10.08 -5.44 -15.20
CA ILE A 193 9.44 -5.84 -16.46
C ILE A 193 8.69 -7.17 -16.33
N LYS A 194 9.26 -8.13 -15.58
CA LYS A 194 8.71 -9.47 -15.43
C LYS A 194 7.44 -9.39 -14.59
N ASN A 195 7.49 -8.75 -13.43
CA ASN A 195 6.38 -8.60 -12.50
C ASN A 195 5.25 -7.75 -13.11
N VAL A 196 5.58 -6.67 -13.82
CA VAL A 196 4.58 -5.91 -14.60
C VAL A 196 3.92 -6.83 -15.62
N GLY A 197 4.71 -7.56 -16.40
CA GLY A 197 4.17 -8.54 -17.35
C GLY A 197 3.23 -9.56 -16.70
N LEU A 198 3.58 -10.10 -15.53
CA LEU A 198 2.74 -11.05 -14.78
C LEU A 198 1.41 -10.44 -14.35
N LEU A 199 1.40 -9.19 -13.85
CA LEU A 199 0.15 -8.51 -13.48
C LEU A 199 -0.74 -8.26 -14.70
N LEU A 200 -0.13 -7.87 -15.82
CA LEU A 200 -0.86 -7.60 -17.06
C LEU A 200 -1.48 -8.86 -17.68
N MET A 201 -1.05 -10.07 -17.32
CA MET A 201 -1.63 -11.33 -17.85
C MET A 201 -3.14 -11.46 -17.58
N LYS A 202 -3.67 -10.74 -16.59
CA LYS A 202 -5.11 -10.66 -16.32
C LYS A 202 -5.89 -9.98 -17.44
N ASP A 203 -5.21 -9.21 -18.30
CA ASP A 203 -5.75 -8.58 -19.50
C ASP A 203 -4.95 -9.04 -20.72
N PRO A 204 -5.42 -10.07 -21.46
CA PRO A 204 -4.68 -10.66 -22.57
C PRO A 204 -4.31 -9.64 -23.66
N GLU A 205 -5.20 -8.71 -23.98
CA GLU A 205 -4.96 -7.70 -25.02
C GLU A 205 -3.80 -6.78 -24.63
N LEU A 206 -3.84 -6.30 -23.39
CA LEU A 206 -2.84 -5.37 -22.89
C LEU A 206 -1.49 -6.07 -22.62
N TYR A 207 -1.53 -7.33 -22.20
CA TYR A 207 -0.37 -8.20 -22.08
C TYR A 207 0.32 -8.41 -23.44
N ASP A 208 -0.44 -8.77 -24.46
CA ASP A 208 0.09 -9.03 -25.80
C ASP A 208 0.70 -7.75 -26.40
N GLU A 209 0.02 -6.61 -26.25
CA GLU A 209 0.53 -5.29 -26.66
C GLU A 209 1.89 -4.99 -25.96
N PHE A 210 1.95 -5.20 -24.65
CA PHE A 210 3.19 -4.99 -23.88
C PHE A 210 4.28 -5.97 -24.32
N MET A 211 3.94 -7.24 -24.59
CA MET A 211 4.92 -8.28 -24.92
C MET A 211 5.57 -8.11 -26.28
N GLN A 212 4.87 -7.50 -27.24
CA GLN A 212 5.41 -7.16 -28.56
C GLN A 212 6.47 -6.06 -28.51
N LEU A 213 6.54 -5.27 -27.43
CA LEU A 213 7.54 -4.21 -27.29
C LEU A 213 8.96 -4.75 -27.10
N SER A 214 9.94 -4.01 -27.62
CA SER A 214 11.36 -4.27 -27.31
C SER A 214 11.63 -4.06 -25.82
N ARG A 215 12.64 -4.76 -25.26
CA ARG A 215 12.99 -4.64 -23.84
C ARG A 215 13.22 -3.19 -23.38
N ARG A 216 13.82 -2.36 -24.23
CA ARG A 216 14.01 -0.92 -23.96
C ARG A 216 12.68 -0.18 -23.87
N LYS A 217 11.76 -0.41 -24.82
CA LYS A 217 10.43 0.19 -24.81
C LYS A 217 9.60 -0.28 -23.62
N LYS A 218 9.64 -1.58 -23.30
CA LYS A 218 9.00 -2.15 -22.10
C LYS A 218 9.36 -1.35 -20.86
N LYS A 219 10.67 -1.18 -20.58
CA LYS A 219 11.15 -0.40 -19.42
C LYS A 219 10.59 1.02 -19.37
N GLN A 220 10.57 1.71 -20.51
CA GLN A 220 10.10 3.10 -20.59
C GLN A 220 8.58 3.21 -20.43
N MET A 221 7.84 2.18 -20.86
CA MET A 221 6.38 2.22 -20.92
C MET A 221 5.70 1.48 -19.77
N MET A 222 6.42 0.79 -18.88
CA MET A 222 5.82 0.00 -17.78
C MET A 222 4.73 0.77 -17.02
N PHE A 223 5.02 2.01 -16.60
CA PHE A 223 4.07 2.83 -15.86
C PHE A 223 2.83 3.20 -16.69
N LEU A 224 3.02 3.46 -17.99
CA LEU A 224 1.89 3.70 -18.91
C LEU A 224 0.97 2.48 -19.00
N TYR A 225 1.51 1.27 -19.09
CA TYR A 225 0.69 0.05 -19.14
C TYR A 225 -0.01 -0.25 -17.81
N LEU A 226 0.63 0.05 -16.67
CA LEU A 226 -0.05 -0.01 -15.37
C LEU A 226 -1.26 0.94 -15.30
N ARG A 227 -1.08 2.16 -15.80
CA ARG A 227 -2.17 3.14 -15.88
C ARG A 227 -3.28 2.67 -16.80
N LYS A 228 -2.97 2.23 -18.02
CA LYS A 228 -3.95 1.67 -18.95
C LYS A 228 -4.71 0.49 -18.33
N TYR A 229 -4.03 -0.38 -17.59
CA TYR A 229 -4.67 -1.49 -16.87
C TYR A 229 -5.67 -0.97 -15.82
N ASN A 230 -5.27 -0.02 -14.98
CA ASN A 230 -6.16 0.54 -13.95
C ASN A 230 -7.32 1.35 -14.56
N GLU A 231 -7.12 2.00 -15.71
CA GLU A 231 -8.17 2.71 -16.44
C GLU A 231 -9.19 1.72 -17.04
N LYS A 232 -8.74 0.56 -17.55
CA LYS A 232 -9.62 -0.50 -18.09
C LYS A 232 -10.27 -1.36 -16.99
N HIS A 233 -9.62 -1.47 -15.84
CA HIS A 233 -10.08 -2.20 -14.66
C HIS A 233 -10.09 -1.27 -13.45
N PRO A 234 -11.14 -0.43 -13.29
CA PRO A 234 -11.23 0.48 -12.17
C PRO A 234 -11.30 -0.26 -10.84
N LEU A 235 -10.67 0.33 -9.82
CA LEU A 235 -10.77 -0.14 -8.44
C LEU A 235 -12.06 0.38 -7.82
N TYR A 236 -12.78 -0.46 -7.07
CA TYR A 236 -13.96 -0.06 -6.31
C TYR A 236 -13.70 -0.25 -4.82
N LEU A 237 -14.08 0.73 -4.00
CA LEU A 237 -13.91 0.74 -2.55
C LEU A 237 -15.21 1.13 -1.84
N PRO A 238 -15.43 0.69 -0.60
CA PRO A 238 -16.55 1.18 0.19
C PRO A 238 -16.33 2.63 0.61
N GLU A 239 -17.39 3.43 0.45
CA GLU A 239 -17.50 4.82 0.93
C GLU A 239 -17.94 4.87 2.41
#